data_AF-A0A817V9Q9-F1
#
_entry.id   AF-A0A817V9Q9-F1
#
_cell.length_a   1.000
_cell.length_b   1.000
_cell.length_c   1.000
_cell.angle_alpha   90.00
_cell.angle_beta   90.00
_cell.angle_gamma   90.00
#
_symmetry.space_group_name_H-M   'P 1'
#
loop_
_entity.id
_entity.type
_entity.pdbx_description
1 polymer ?
#
loop_
_entity_poly.entity_id
_entity_poly.type
_entity_poly.pdbx_seq_one_letter_code
_entity_poly.pdbx_strand_id
1 'polypeptide(L)'
;MADTLSEPLIPEDYDYKTPDHLIIWLDAYIGDPERYHHLKKSFSSNIDPRNQTWTMLNDRDYDNLTRTHEAMPVSFGGILCLLLAFTDPNACYAAFEKYKDKRILFITSGSLGEHIVPSIIANFREVFTDPIGNDPYSTIYIFCGNIAYHKNWAIPYVEYILMFDHEVELLTRMTCDMAKFYFTKAGRLNAHGDLENALRFYGWSKRLYLQNEKIGGSCRSRINEIDEMTTIVEQTLRSRKVSANHDAQNSDDDEKGCEPCT
;
A
#
# COMPACT_ATOMS: atom_id res chain seq x y z
N MET A 1 18.93 -27.41 14.28
CA MET A 1 19.10 -26.08 13.68
C MET A 1 17.96 -25.23 14.18
N ALA A 2 18.26 -24.24 15.02
CA ALA A 2 17.24 -23.41 15.64
C ALA A 2 16.73 -22.43 14.58
N ASP A 3 15.42 -22.50 14.28
CA ASP A 3 14.70 -21.42 13.62
C ASP A 3 14.80 -20.20 14.53
N THR A 4 15.62 -19.24 14.15
CA THR A 4 15.55 -17.88 14.68
C THR A 4 14.23 -17.30 14.20
N LEU A 5 13.19 -17.51 15.02
CA LEU A 5 11.94 -16.75 14.97
C LEU A 5 12.32 -15.27 15.10
N SER A 6 12.38 -14.58 13.96
CA SER A 6 12.43 -13.13 13.93
C SER A 6 11.26 -12.60 14.75
N GLU A 7 11.56 -11.78 15.76
CA GLU A 7 10.53 -11.11 16.57
C GLU A 7 9.52 -10.42 15.65
N PRO A 8 8.21 -10.50 15.95
CA PRO A 8 7.21 -9.76 15.19
C PRO A 8 7.50 -8.27 15.37
N LEU A 9 8.01 -7.65 14.30
CA LEU A 9 8.06 -6.21 14.15
C LEU A 9 6.62 -5.68 14.20
N ILE A 10 6.15 -5.33 15.40
CA ILE A 10 4.96 -4.51 15.57
C ILE A 10 5.32 -3.15 14.98
N PRO A 11 4.67 -2.67 13.90
CA PRO A 11 4.99 -1.36 13.35
C PRO A 11 4.67 -0.29 14.41
N GLU A 12 5.64 0.56 14.73
CA GLU A 12 5.50 1.74 15.60
C GLU A 12 4.52 2.80 15.06
N ASP A 13 3.83 2.52 13.94
CA ASP A 13 3.00 3.45 13.16
C ASP A 13 1.47 3.23 13.35
N TYR A 14 1.03 2.85 14.55
CA TYR A 14 -0.41 2.62 14.81
C TYR A 14 -1.28 3.90 14.80
N ASP A 15 -0.66 5.07 14.68
CA ASP A 15 -1.33 6.38 14.76
C ASP A 15 -1.87 6.90 13.40
N TYR A 16 -1.92 6.06 12.37
CA TYR A 16 -2.49 6.43 11.07
C TYR A 16 -4.02 6.31 11.07
N LYS A 17 -4.71 7.46 11.05
CA LYS A 17 -6.18 7.53 11.26
C LYS A 17 -7.03 6.69 10.28
N THR A 18 -6.57 6.39 9.06
CA THR A 18 -7.22 5.44 8.14
C THR A 18 -6.24 4.97 7.07
N PRO A 19 -6.22 3.68 6.65
CA PRO A 19 -5.33 3.21 5.58
C PRO A 19 -5.51 4.00 4.27
N ASP A 20 -4.40 4.27 3.57
CA ASP A 20 -4.39 4.96 2.27
C ASP A 20 -4.80 4.04 1.11
N HIS A 21 -4.46 2.76 1.21
CA HIS A 21 -4.70 1.75 0.19
C HIS A 21 -5.94 0.92 0.48
N LEU A 22 -6.71 0.68 -0.58
CA LEU A 22 -7.79 -0.28 -0.60
C LEU A 22 -7.49 -1.34 -1.66
N ILE A 23 -7.53 -2.59 -1.25
CA ILE A 23 -7.44 -3.74 -2.14
C ILE A 23 -8.86 -4.23 -2.38
N ILE A 24 -9.30 -4.23 -3.64
CA ILE A 24 -10.57 -4.81 -4.05
C ILE A 24 -10.24 -6.08 -4.82
N TRP A 25 -10.81 -7.21 -4.40
CA TRP A 25 -10.63 -8.49 -5.08
C TRP A 25 -11.98 -9.03 -5.57
N LEU A 26 -12.17 -9.08 -6.88
CA LEU A 26 -13.36 -9.66 -7.54
C LEU A 26 -13.03 -10.99 -8.21
N ASP A 27 -13.46 -12.09 -7.62
CA ASP A 27 -13.27 -13.43 -8.18
C ASP A 27 -14.39 -14.38 -7.73
N ALA A 28 -14.86 -15.25 -8.64
CA ALA A 28 -15.92 -16.21 -8.34
C ALA A 28 -15.49 -17.28 -7.32
N TYR A 29 -14.17 -17.53 -7.20
CA TYR A 29 -13.60 -18.59 -6.38
C TYR A 29 -12.82 -18.06 -5.17
N ILE A 30 -12.95 -16.78 -4.81
CA ILE A 30 -12.19 -16.24 -3.67
C ILE A 30 -12.55 -16.93 -2.34
N GLY A 31 -13.79 -17.39 -2.17
CA GLY A 31 -14.22 -18.18 -1.01
C GLY A 31 -13.81 -19.65 -1.04
N ASP A 32 -13.27 -20.15 -2.17
CA ASP A 32 -12.89 -21.56 -2.30
C ASP A 32 -11.58 -21.84 -1.55
N PRO A 33 -11.57 -22.72 -0.53
CA PRO A 33 -10.37 -23.02 0.27
C PRO A 33 -9.26 -23.70 -0.54
N GLU A 34 -9.57 -24.32 -1.67
CA GLU A 34 -8.58 -24.99 -2.53
C GLU A 34 -7.95 -24.03 -3.55
N ARG A 35 -8.42 -22.78 -3.63
CA ARG A 35 -7.99 -21.78 -4.61
C ARG A 35 -7.21 -20.65 -3.96
N TYR A 36 -6.25 -20.12 -4.73
CA TYR A 36 -5.51 -18.90 -4.40
C TYR A 36 -4.74 -18.96 -3.09
N HIS A 37 -4.26 -20.15 -2.69
CA HIS A 37 -3.63 -20.36 -1.38
C HIS A 37 -2.48 -19.39 -1.11
N HIS A 38 -1.61 -19.14 -2.10
CA HIS A 38 -0.47 -18.26 -1.90
C HIS A 38 -0.90 -16.78 -1.89
N LEU A 39 -1.81 -16.40 -2.78
CA LEU A 39 -2.38 -15.05 -2.80
C LEU A 39 -3.15 -14.73 -1.51
N LYS A 40 -4.01 -15.63 -1.03
CA LYS A 40 -4.71 -15.49 0.26
C LYS A 40 -3.75 -15.36 1.43
N LYS A 41 -2.67 -16.15 1.41
CA LYS A 41 -1.61 -16.11 2.43
C LYS A 41 -0.78 -14.82 2.42
N SER A 42 -0.82 -14.04 1.35
CA SER A 42 -0.09 -12.76 1.33
C SER A 42 -0.74 -11.71 2.24
N PHE A 43 -1.98 -11.95 2.69
CA PHE A 43 -2.77 -11.05 3.53
C PHE A 43 -2.88 -11.60 4.97
N SER A 44 -2.71 -10.70 5.94
CA SER A 44 -2.90 -10.98 7.37
C SER A 44 -3.85 -9.96 7.97
N SER A 45 -4.61 -10.32 9.01
CA SER A 45 -5.62 -9.50 9.68
C SER A 45 -5.15 -8.95 11.02
N ASN A 46 -5.83 -7.90 11.49
CA ASN A 46 -5.60 -7.27 12.80
C ASN A 46 -6.48 -7.87 13.92
N ILE A 47 -7.17 -8.98 13.69
CA ILE A 47 -8.39 -9.37 14.44
C ILE A 47 -8.10 -10.42 15.53
N ASP A 48 -6.88 -10.57 16.06
CA ASP A 48 -6.74 -11.32 17.32
C ASP A 48 -6.76 -10.35 18.51
N PRO A 49 -7.91 -10.12 19.18
CA PRO A 49 -7.94 -9.26 20.36
C PRO A 49 -7.11 -9.82 21.53
N ARG A 50 -6.68 -11.08 21.46
CA ARG A 50 -5.88 -11.73 22.50
C ARG A 50 -4.38 -11.56 22.28
N ASN A 51 -3.96 -11.36 21.04
CA ASN A 51 -2.58 -11.19 20.64
C ASN A 51 -2.53 -9.96 19.76
N GLN A 52 -1.89 -8.86 20.18
CA GLN A 52 -1.71 -7.65 19.36
C GLN A 52 -0.79 -7.90 18.13
N THR A 53 -0.84 -9.10 17.55
CA THR A 53 -0.04 -9.58 16.44
C THR A 53 -0.95 -9.91 15.26
N TRP A 54 -0.44 -9.66 14.06
CA TRP A 54 -1.11 -9.99 12.82
C TRP A 54 -1.37 -11.50 12.71
N THR A 55 -2.60 -11.89 12.42
CA THR A 55 -2.99 -13.28 12.20
C THR A 55 -3.32 -13.51 10.74
N MET A 56 -2.90 -14.64 10.18
CA MET A 56 -3.21 -14.98 8.80
C MET A 56 -4.73 -15.07 8.59
N LEU A 57 -5.23 -14.46 7.51
CA LEU A 57 -6.64 -14.64 7.13
C LEU A 57 -6.88 -16.11 6.80
N ASN A 58 -7.99 -16.65 7.30
CA ASN A 58 -8.47 -17.98 6.97
C ASN A 58 -9.69 -17.90 6.05
N ASP A 59 -10.17 -19.03 5.53
CA ASP A 59 -11.27 -19.04 4.57
C ASP A 59 -12.58 -18.45 5.12
N ARG A 60 -12.83 -18.58 6.43
CA ARG A 60 -14.00 -17.96 7.06
C ARG A 60 -13.93 -16.43 7.00
N ASP A 61 -12.73 -15.84 7.02
CA ASP A 61 -12.56 -14.40 6.90
C ASP A 61 -12.91 -13.95 5.47
N TYR A 62 -12.50 -14.72 4.44
CA TYR A 62 -12.87 -14.45 3.04
C TYR A 62 -14.37 -14.67 2.78
N ASP A 63 -14.98 -15.69 3.39
CA ASP A 63 -16.43 -15.90 3.36
C ASP A 63 -17.19 -14.73 3.99
N ASN A 64 -16.65 -14.19 5.10
CA ASN A 64 -17.24 -13.02 5.72
C ASN A 64 -17.10 -11.78 4.83
N LEU A 65 -15.92 -11.52 4.27
CA LEU A 65 -15.67 -10.40 3.36
C LEU A 65 -16.62 -10.41 2.15
N THR A 66 -16.79 -11.58 1.53
CA THR A 66 -17.68 -11.74 0.36
C THR A 66 -19.16 -11.64 0.70
N ARG A 67 -19.55 -11.89 1.96
CA ARG A 67 -20.96 -11.80 2.39
C ARG A 67 -21.34 -10.42 2.90
N THR A 68 -20.48 -9.76 3.67
CA THR A 68 -20.80 -8.47 4.30
C THR A 68 -20.46 -7.30 3.40
N HIS A 69 -19.52 -7.47 2.47
CA HIS A 69 -18.96 -6.38 1.66
C HIS A 69 -18.38 -5.24 2.53
N GLU A 70 -17.94 -5.57 3.74
CA GLU A 70 -17.32 -4.62 4.65
C GLU A 70 -15.80 -4.66 4.52
N ALA A 71 -15.17 -3.49 4.55
CA ALA A 71 -13.73 -3.38 4.42
C ALA A 71 -13.05 -3.87 5.70
N MET A 72 -12.11 -4.80 5.54
CA MET A 72 -11.35 -5.35 6.66
C MET A 72 -9.93 -4.78 6.67
N PRO A 73 -9.40 -4.35 7.84
CA PRO A 73 -8.00 -3.97 7.94
C PRO A 73 -7.09 -5.20 7.82
N VAL A 74 -6.15 -5.13 6.88
CA VAL A 74 -5.16 -6.18 6.62
C VAL A 74 -3.75 -5.62 6.59
N SER A 75 -2.75 -6.42 6.97
CA SER A 75 -1.35 -6.14 6.73
C SER A 75 -0.88 -6.89 5.48
N PHE A 76 -0.44 -6.14 4.48
CA PHE A 76 0.17 -6.62 3.26
C PHE A 76 1.64 -6.17 3.23
N GLY A 77 2.58 -7.12 3.29
CA GLY A 77 4.00 -6.79 3.36
C GLY A 77 4.39 -5.93 4.57
N GLY A 78 3.65 -6.01 5.68
CA GLY A 78 3.87 -5.20 6.88
C GLY A 78 3.23 -3.80 6.81
N ILE A 79 2.42 -3.52 5.80
CA ILE A 79 1.73 -2.24 5.61
C ILE A 79 0.22 -2.42 5.76
N LEU A 80 -0.39 -1.56 6.57
CA LEU A 80 -1.83 -1.56 6.79
C LEU A 80 -2.60 -1.09 5.55
N CYS A 81 -3.51 -1.93 5.07
CA CYS A 81 -4.41 -1.70 3.96
C CYS A 81 -5.85 -2.06 4.37
N LEU A 82 -6.82 -1.66 3.56
CA LEU A 82 -8.17 -2.24 3.61
C LEU A 82 -8.29 -3.31 2.53
N LEU A 83 -9.01 -4.40 2.84
CA LEU A 83 -9.35 -5.46 1.89
C LEU A 83 -10.88 -5.57 1.77
N LEU A 84 -11.34 -5.65 0.52
CA LEU A 84 -12.70 -6.03 0.15
C LEU A 84 -12.63 -7.21 -0.82
N ALA A 85 -13.58 -8.14 -0.67
CA ALA A 85 -13.74 -9.27 -1.56
C ALA A 85 -15.16 -9.29 -2.12
N PHE A 86 -15.29 -9.63 -3.39
CA PHE A 86 -16.57 -9.72 -4.09
C PHE A 86 -16.61 -10.95 -4.98
N THR A 87 -17.79 -11.56 -5.05
CA THR A 87 -18.16 -12.52 -6.10
C THR A 87 -19.17 -11.91 -7.09
N ASP A 88 -19.91 -10.86 -6.67
CA ASP A 88 -20.84 -10.09 -7.50
C ASP A 88 -20.16 -8.83 -8.08
N PRO A 89 -20.07 -8.70 -9.42
CA PRO A 89 -19.55 -7.50 -10.07
C PRO A 89 -20.31 -6.21 -9.72
N ASN A 90 -21.62 -6.27 -9.46
CA ASN A 90 -22.40 -5.07 -9.15
C ASN A 90 -22.08 -4.52 -7.76
N ALA A 91 -21.98 -5.38 -6.75
CA ALA A 91 -21.51 -5.01 -5.42
C ALA A 91 -20.08 -4.45 -5.46
N CYS A 92 -19.20 -5.06 -6.27
CA CYS A 92 -17.84 -4.55 -6.51
C CYS A 92 -17.87 -3.14 -7.11
N TYR A 93 -18.68 -2.90 -8.14
CA TYR A 93 -18.84 -1.58 -8.75
C TYR A 93 -19.33 -0.52 -7.75
N ALA A 94 -20.31 -0.86 -6.91
CA ALA A 94 -20.80 0.04 -5.88
C ALA A 94 -19.72 0.42 -4.84
N ALA A 95 -18.76 -0.47 -4.58
CA ALA A 95 -17.64 -0.19 -3.70
C ALA A 95 -16.67 0.85 -4.28
N PHE A 96 -16.48 0.89 -5.61
CA PHE A 96 -15.67 1.93 -6.24
C PHE A 96 -16.22 3.33 -5.97
N GLU A 97 -17.53 3.53 -6.07
CA GLU A 97 -18.17 4.81 -5.74
C GLU A 97 -17.91 5.21 -4.28
N LYS A 98 -18.02 4.24 -3.36
CA LYS A 98 -17.86 4.46 -1.91
C LYS A 98 -16.42 4.82 -1.52
N TYR A 99 -15.42 4.30 -2.21
CA TYR A 99 -14.01 4.39 -1.81
C TYR A 99 -13.11 5.05 -2.86
N LYS A 100 -13.66 5.84 -3.79
CA LYS A 100 -12.91 6.53 -4.85
C LYS A 100 -11.88 7.54 -4.33
N ASP A 101 -11.94 7.91 -3.05
CA ASP A 101 -10.94 8.74 -2.38
C ASP A 101 -9.66 7.97 -1.97
N LYS A 102 -9.69 6.63 -2.05
CA LYS A 102 -8.57 5.75 -1.69
C LYS A 102 -7.73 5.36 -2.89
N ARG A 103 -6.49 4.93 -2.61
CA ARG A 103 -5.64 4.31 -3.61
C ARG A 103 -6.09 2.85 -3.84
N ILE A 104 -6.82 2.61 -4.92
CA ILE A 104 -7.36 1.27 -5.23
C ILE A 104 -6.35 0.40 -5.98
N LEU A 105 -6.10 -0.78 -5.44
CA LEU A 105 -5.45 -1.91 -6.10
C LEU A 105 -6.54 -2.93 -6.42
N PHE A 106 -6.88 -3.09 -7.70
CA PHE A 106 -8.01 -3.92 -8.10
C PHE A 106 -7.52 -5.25 -8.67
N ILE A 107 -7.82 -6.35 -7.99
CA ILE A 107 -7.53 -7.72 -8.43
C ILE A 107 -8.82 -8.32 -8.98
N THR A 108 -8.79 -8.90 -10.18
CA THR A 108 -9.95 -9.61 -10.70
C THR A 108 -9.58 -10.78 -11.61
N SER A 109 -10.48 -11.75 -11.73
CA SER A 109 -10.33 -12.82 -12.71
C SER A 109 -10.41 -12.30 -14.14
N GLY A 110 -9.83 -13.03 -15.09
CA GLY A 110 -9.98 -12.68 -16.52
C GLY A 110 -11.44 -12.57 -16.96
N SER A 111 -12.30 -13.49 -16.52
CA SER A 111 -13.71 -13.54 -16.93
C SER A 111 -14.57 -12.47 -16.27
N LEU A 112 -14.39 -12.21 -14.96
CA LEU A 112 -15.14 -11.14 -14.29
C LEU A 112 -14.60 -9.75 -14.66
N GLY A 113 -13.29 -9.65 -14.87
CA GLY A 113 -12.62 -8.44 -15.34
C GLY A 113 -13.16 -7.96 -16.67
N GLU A 114 -13.37 -8.86 -17.63
CA GLU A 114 -13.96 -8.54 -18.94
C GLU A 114 -15.29 -7.78 -18.83
N HIS A 115 -16.11 -8.15 -17.85
CA HIS A 115 -17.43 -7.56 -17.66
C HIS A 115 -17.38 -6.22 -16.92
N ILE A 116 -16.46 -6.04 -15.96
CA ILE A 116 -16.51 -4.90 -15.04
C ILE A 116 -15.47 -3.81 -15.30
N VAL A 117 -14.28 -4.17 -15.80
CA VAL A 117 -13.17 -3.24 -16.02
C VAL A 117 -13.54 -2.11 -16.99
N PRO A 118 -14.23 -2.36 -18.13
CA PRO A 118 -14.69 -1.30 -19.01
C PRO A 118 -15.52 -0.23 -18.29
N SER A 119 -16.48 -0.66 -17.47
CA SER A 119 -17.38 0.22 -16.73
C SER A 119 -16.63 0.97 -15.62
N ILE A 120 -15.71 0.31 -14.92
CA ILE A 120 -14.90 0.94 -13.89
C ILE A 120 -14.02 2.04 -14.49
N ILE A 121 -13.31 1.77 -15.59
CA ILE A 121 -12.45 2.77 -16.23
C ILE A 121 -13.28 3.93 -16.80
N ALA A 122 -14.45 3.65 -17.37
CA ALA A 122 -15.31 4.69 -17.93
C ALA A 122 -15.85 5.67 -16.88
N ASN A 123 -16.11 5.20 -15.65
CA ASN A 123 -16.79 5.99 -14.62
C ASN A 123 -15.88 6.43 -13.46
N PHE A 124 -14.74 5.77 -13.24
CA PHE A 124 -13.83 5.99 -12.12
C PHE A 124 -12.37 6.15 -12.57
N ARG A 125 -12.14 6.71 -13.76
CA ARG A 125 -10.80 6.87 -14.35
C ARG A 125 -9.83 7.60 -13.43
N GLU A 126 -10.33 8.59 -12.68
CA GLU A 126 -9.57 9.40 -11.74
C GLU A 126 -8.91 8.59 -10.63
N VAL A 127 -9.51 7.46 -10.24
CA VAL A 127 -8.94 6.54 -9.23
C VAL A 127 -7.62 5.93 -9.72
N PHE A 128 -7.51 5.76 -11.05
CA PHE A 128 -6.38 5.13 -11.71
C PHE A 128 -5.46 6.13 -12.41
N THR A 129 -5.50 7.41 -12.03
CA THR A 129 -4.69 8.45 -12.70
C THR A 129 -3.94 9.29 -11.67
N ASP A 130 -2.69 9.69 -11.95
CA ASP A 130 -1.93 10.59 -11.07
C ASP A 130 -2.61 11.96 -11.04
N PRO A 131 -3.03 12.45 -9.86
CA PRO A 131 -3.70 13.76 -9.78
C PRO A 131 -2.80 14.93 -10.17
N ILE A 132 -1.47 14.75 -10.21
CA ILE A 132 -0.51 15.78 -10.60
C ILE A 132 -0.15 15.66 -12.08
N GLY A 133 0.27 14.47 -12.52
CA GLY A 133 0.79 14.23 -13.87
C GLY A 133 -0.28 13.85 -14.90
N ASN A 134 -1.47 13.48 -14.45
CA ASN A 134 -2.51 12.86 -15.28
C ASN A 134 -2.07 11.55 -15.98
N ASP A 135 -1.00 10.92 -15.47
CA ASP A 135 -0.49 9.66 -15.98
C ASP A 135 -1.29 8.48 -15.43
N PRO A 136 -1.66 7.48 -16.26
CA PRO A 136 -2.38 6.32 -15.79
C PRO A 136 -1.51 5.46 -14.85
N TYR A 137 -2.16 4.87 -13.87
CA TYR A 137 -1.58 3.89 -12.97
C TYR A 137 -2.09 2.51 -13.34
N SER A 138 -1.16 1.60 -13.63
CA SER A 138 -1.49 0.21 -13.90
C SER A 138 -1.77 -0.56 -12.61
N THR A 139 -2.91 -0.30 -11.95
CA THR A 139 -3.30 -0.92 -10.67
C THR A 139 -4.51 -1.86 -10.78
N ILE A 140 -4.87 -2.25 -12.01
CA ILE A 140 -5.84 -3.32 -12.26
C ILE A 140 -5.08 -4.61 -12.60
N TYR A 141 -5.06 -5.57 -11.69
CA TYR A 141 -4.34 -6.84 -11.81
C TYR A 141 -5.32 -7.94 -12.21
N ILE A 142 -5.18 -8.44 -13.44
CA ILE A 142 -6.00 -9.52 -13.99
C ILE A 142 -5.30 -10.85 -13.76
N PHE A 143 -5.85 -11.69 -12.89
CA PHE A 143 -5.37 -13.05 -12.70
C PHE A 143 -6.22 -14.01 -13.52
N CYS A 144 -5.65 -14.64 -14.56
CA CYS A 144 -6.46 -15.35 -15.54
C CYS A 144 -5.98 -16.74 -15.91
N GLY A 145 -4.78 -17.16 -15.49
CA GLY A 145 -4.21 -18.48 -15.78
C GLY A 145 -3.91 -18.77 -17.25
N ASN A 146 -4.51 -18.01 -18.19
CA ASN A 146 -4.18 -17.99 -19.60
C ASN A 146 -4.45 -16.61 -20.22
N ILE A 147 -3.42 -15.75 -20.24
CA ILE A 147 -3.47 -14.40 -20.83
C ILE A 147 -3.97 -14.40 -22.28
N ALA A 148 -3.62 -15.42 -23.07
CA ALA A 148 -3.96 -15.45 -24.49
C ALA A 148 -5.48 -15.44 -24.74
N TYR A 149 -6.27 -15.98 -23.81
CA TYR A 149 -7.73 -16.00 -23.89
C TYR A 149 -8.36 -14.62 -23.62
N HIS A 150 -7.77 -13.84 -22.71
CA HIS A 150 -8.36 -12.58 -22.23
C HIS A 150 -7.76 -11.32 -22.88
N LYS A 151 -6.61 -11.43 -23.56
CA LYS A 151 -5.90 -10.26 -24.10
C LYS A 151 -6.74 -9.35 -25.01
N ASN A 152 -7.69 -9.91 -25.77
CA ASN A 152 -8.41 -9.15 -26.79
C ASN A 152 -9.32 -8.07 -26.19
N TRP A 153 -10.05 -8.37 -25.10
CA TRP A 153 -10.86 -7.37 -24.41
C TRP A 153 -10.00 -6.41 -23.58
N ALA A 154 -8.82 -6.87 -23.17
CA ALA A 154 -7.88 -6.16 -22.31
C ALA A 154 -7.07 -5.08 -23.06
N ILE A 155 -6.74 -5.30 -24.33
CA ILE A 155 -5.91 -4.38 -25.16
C ILE A 155 -6.35 -2.90 -25.06
N PRO A 156 -7.63 -2.54 -25.16
CA PRO A 156 -8.08 -1.14 -25.03
C PRO A 156 -7.74 -0.48 -23.69
N TYR A 157 -7.39 -1.26 -22.67
CA TYR A 157 -7.13 -0.81 -21.30
C TYR A 157 -5.70 -1.06 -20.83
N VAL A 158 -4.77 -1.38 -21.75
CA VAL A 158 -3.38 -1.78 -21.44
C VAL A 158 -2.60 -0.80 -20.58
N GLU A 159 -2.99 0.47 -20.54
CA GLU A 159 -2.40 1.49 -19.66
C GLU A 159 -2.75 1.29 -18.18
N TYR A 160 -3.92 0.72 -17.89
CA TYR A 160 -4.47 0.54 -16.54
C TYR A 160 -4.33 -0.90 -16.03
N ILE A 161 -4.24 -1.87 -16.94
CA ILE A 161 -4.28 -3.29 -16.60
C ILE A 161 -2.90 -3.95 -16.67
N LEU A 162 -2.71 -4.95 -15.82
CA LEU A 162 -1.59 -5.89 -15.86
C LEU A 162 -2.18 -7.29 -15.76
N MET A 163 -1.78 -8.20 -16.63
CA MET A 163 -2.31 -9.56 -16.67
C MET A 163 -1.26 -10.57 -16.24
N PHE A 164 -1.67 -11.59 -15.49
CA PHE A 164 -0.79 -12.60 -14.92
C PHE A 164 -1.38 -14.01 -15.06
N ASP A 165 -0.51 -14.97 -15.36
CA ASP A 165 -0.83 -16.40 -15.34
C ASP A 165 -0.49 -17.04 -14.00
N HIS A 166 0.36 -16.40 -13.19
CA HIS A 166 0.86 -16.93 -11.92
C HIS A 166 0.70 -15.94 -10.75
N GLU A 167 0.30 -16.46 -9.59
CA GLU A 167 0.09 -15.67 -8.36
C GLU A 167 1.37 -14.93 -7.92
N VAL A 168 2.53 -15.58 -8.06
CA VAL A 168 3.83 -15.01 -7.66
C VAL A 168 4.17 -13.77 -8.48
N GLU A 169 3.86 -13.76 -9.78
CA GLU A 169 4.11 -12.61 -10.65
C GLU A 169 3.21 -11.44 -10.28
N LEU A 170 1.91 -11.71 -10.03
CA LEU A 170 0.96 -10.71 -9.56
C LEU A 170 1.41 -10.10 -8.24
N LEU A 171 1.75 -10.94 -7.25
CA LEU A 171 2.20 -10.49 -5.93
C LEU A 171 3.49 -9.68 -6.02
N THR A 172 4.45 -10.13 -6.83
CA THR A 172 5.70 -9.41 -7.07
C THR A 172 5.41 -8.04 -7.67
N ARG A 173 4.55 -7.97 -8.68
CA ARG A 173 4.25 -6.70 -9.34
C ARG A 173 3.47 -5.74 -8.43
N MET A 174 2.43 -6.22 -7.76
CA MET A 174 1.62 -5.44 -6.84
C MET A 174 2.45 -4.88 -5.67
N THR A 175 3.33 -5.70 -5.09
CA THR A 175 4.25 -5.26 -4.01
C THR A 175 5.17 -4.15 -4.50
N CYS A 176 5.71 -4.27 -5.72
CA CYS A 176 6.58 -3.28 -6.33
C CYS A 176 5.84 -1.96 -6.62
N ASP A 177 4.62 -2.04 -7.15
CA ASP A 177 3.80 -0.85 -7.45
C ASP A 177 3.42 -0.08 -6.18
N MET A 178 3.08 -0.79 -5.09
CA MET A 178 2.87 -0.18 -3.77
C MET A 178 4.16 0.46 -3.21
N ALA A 179 5.29 -0.24 -3.32
CA ALA A 179 6.58 0.28 -2.86
C ALA A 179 6.97 1.56 -3.60
N LYS A 180 6.79 1.59 -4.93
CA LYS A 180 7.01 2.76 -5.77
C LYS A 180 6.10 3.92 -5.39
N PHE A 181 4.81 3.67 -5.13
CA PHE A 181 3.89 4.70 -4.66
C PHE A 181 4.40 5.39 -3.39
N TYR A 182 4.79 4.60 -2.37
CA TYR A 182 5.29 5.17 -1.12
C TYR A 182 6.62 5.89 -1.28
N PHE A 183 7.52 5.39 -2.15
CA PHE A 183 8.75 6.09 -2.49
C PHE A 183 8.48 7.47 -3.09
N THR A 184 7.59 7.55 -4.09
CA THR A 184 7.22 8.82 -4.73
C THR A 184 6.52 9.76 -3.73
N LYS A 185 5.62 9.24 -2.89
CA LYS A 185 4.94 10.03 -1.85
C LYS A 185 5.95 10.59 -0.83
N ALA A 186 6.92 9.79 -0.39
CA ALA A 186 8.00 10.23 0.49
C ALA A 186 8.84 11.35 -0.13
N GLY A 187 9.21 11.22 -1.40
CA GLY A 187 9.95 12.26 -2.12
C GLY A 187 9.18 13.58 -2.22
N ARG A 188 7.86 13.53 -2.46
CA ARG A 188 7.00 14.72 -2.46
C ARG A 188 6.97 15.36 -1.07
N LEU A 189 6.79 14.59 0.00
CA LEU A 189 6.75 15.11 1.38
C LEU A 189 8.09 15.73 1.81
N ASN A 190 9.20 15.09 1.44
CA ASN A 190 10.54 15.61 1.66
C ASN A 190 10.72 16.99 1.00
N ALA A 191 10.30 17.12 -0.27
CA ALA A 191 10.36 18.40 -1.00
C ALA A 191 9.51 19.52 -0.36
N HIS A 192 8.41 19.18 0.32
CA HIS A 192 7.57 20.14 1.05
C HIS A 192 8.03 20.36 2.50
N GLY A 193 9.12 19.73 2.93
CA GLY A 193 9.70 19.89 4.27
C GLY A 193 9.00 19.10 5.38
N ASP A 194 8.07 18.20 5.03
CA ASP A 194 7.42 17.25 5.95
C ASP A 194 8.29 16.00 6.09
N LEU A 195 9.40 16.17 6.81
CA LEU A 195 10.49 15.19 6.87
C LEU A 195 10.11 13.93 7.68
N GLU A 196 9.29 14.07 8.72
CA GLU A 196 8.88 12.93 9.57
C GLU A 196 7.98 11.97 8.79
N ASN A 197 6.97 12.49 8.09
CA ASN A 197 6.14 11.66 7.23
C ASN A 197 6.94 11.09 6.05
N ALA A 198 7.90 11.84 5.49
CA ALA A 198 8.78 11.33 4.44
C ALA A 198 9.58 10.10 4.91
N LEU A 199 10.22 10.14 6.09
CA LEU A 199 10.94 9.00 6.65
C LEU A 199 10.03 7.78 6.79
N ARG A 200 8.82 7.97 7.31
CA ARG A 200 7.86 6.88 7.47
C ARG A 200 7.53 6.22 6.14
N PHE A 201 7.23 7.01 5.11
CA PHE A 201 6.91 6.48 3.78
C PHE A 201 8.11 5.83 3.08
N TYR A 202 9.33 6.34 3.28
CA TYR A 202 10.55 5.65 2.85
C TYR A 202 10.69 4.29 3.55
N GLY A 203 10.45 4.24 4.87
CA GLY A 203 10.42 2.99 5.63
C GLY A 203 9.41 1.98 5.09
N TRP A 204 8.19 2.43 4.76
CA TRP A 204 7.16 1.57 4.17
C TRP A 204 7.56 1.04 2.80
N SER A 205 8.10 1.91 1.94
CA SER A 205 8.64 1.52 0.64
C SER A 205 9.74 0.46 0.77
N LYS A 206 10.68 0.66 1.69
CA LYS A 206 11.78 -0.29 1.95
C LYS A 206 11.25 -1.65 2.40
N ARG A 207 10.29 -1.68 3.34
CA ARG A 207 9.66 -2.93 3.81
C ARG A 207 9.05 -3.72 2.66
N LEU A 208 8.32 -3.05 1.76
CA LEU A 208 7.72 -3.69 0.60
C LEU A 208 8.76 -4.20 -0.41
N TYR A 209 9.82 -3.44 -0.72
CA TYR A 209 10.88 -3.94 -1.59
C TYR A 209 11.66 -5.12 -1.00
N LEU A 210 11.90 -5.14 0.31
CA LEU A 210 12.49 -6.29 1.00
C LEU A 210 11.56 -7.51 0.93
N GLN A 211 10.25 -7.31 1.08
CA GLN A 211 9.27 -8.38 0.89
C GLN A 211 9.25 -8.87 -0.57
N ASN A 212 9.40 -7.98 -1.53
CA ASN A 212 9.50 -8.31 -2.95
C ASN A 212 10.69 -9.23 -3.25
N GLU A 213 11.88 -8.93 -2.69
CA GLU A 213 13.06 -9.80 -2.82
C GLU A 213 12.80 -11.21 -2.24
N LYS A 214 12.06 -11.33 -1.13
CA LYS A 214 11.70 -12.64 -0.55
C LYS A 214 10.76 -13.46 -1.44
N ILE A 215 9.94 -12.81 -2.26
CA ILE A 215 9.02 -13.46 -3.20
C ILE A 215 9.75 -13.87 -4.50
N GLY A 216 10.97 -13.36 -4.72
CA GLY A 216 11.79 -13.66 -5.90
C GLY A 216 12.01 -12.48 -6.84
N GLY A 217 11.56 -11.28 -6.48
CA GLY A 217 11.86 -10.06 -7.22
C GLY A 217 13.31 -9.59 -7.04
N SER A 218 13.76 -8.67 -7.92
CA SER A 218 15.08 -8.04 -7.82
C SER A 218 14.91 -6.54 -7.59
N CYS A 219 15.16 -6.09 -6.35
CA CYS A 219 14.89 -4.71 -5.92
C CYS A 219 16.06 -4.06 -5.18
N ARG A 220 17.25 -4.65 -5.23
CA ARG A 220 18.42 -4.20 -4.45
C ARG A 220 18.80 -2.75 -4.72
N SER A 221 18.78 -2.31 -5.98
CA SER A 221 19.06 -0.93 -6.35
C SER A 221 18.07 0.06 -5.73
N ARG A 222 16.78 -0.30 -5.67
CA ARG A 222 15.72 0.53 -5.05
C ARG A 222 15.88 0.60 -3.54
N ILE A 223 16.28 -0.49 -2.90
CA ILE A 223 16.56 -0.50 -1.46
C ILE A 223 17.72 0.45 -1.14
N ASN A 224 18.80 0.39 -1.93
CA ASN A 224 19.94 1.30 -1.74
C ASN A 224 19.55 2.77 -1.95
N GLU A 225 18.76 3.06 -3.00
CA GLU A 225 18.22 4.41 -3.26
C GLU A 225 17.39 4.92 -2.07
N ILE A 226 16.58 4.07 -1.45
CA ILE A 226 15.81 4.44 -0.25
C ILE A 226 16.72 4.72 0.95
N ASP A 227 17.78 3.94 1.13
CA ASP A 227 18.73 4.12 2.23
C ASP A 227 19.49 5.44 2.11
N GLU A 228 19.88 5.82 0.90
CA GLU A 228 20.47 7.12 0.59
C GLU A 228 19.49 8.26 0.93
N MET A 229 18.25 8.17 0.45
CA MET A 229 17.23 9.20 0.71
C MET A 229 16.88 9.31 2.20
N THR A 230 16.78 8.19 2.90
CA THR A 230 16.51 8.16 4.34
C THR A 230 17.62 8.88 5.11
N THR A 231 18.88 8.59 4.75
CA THR A 231 20.06 9.25 5.36
C THR A 231 20.01 10.77 5.18
N ILE A 232 19.67 11.24 3.98
CA ILE A 232 19.56 12.68 3.67
C ILE A 232 18.47 13.34 4.53
N VAL A 233 17.30 12.72 4.65
CA VAL A 233 16.18 13.25 5.43
C VAL A 233 16.50 13.29 6.92
N GLU A 234 17.13 12.24 7.46
CA GLU A 234 17.56 12.20 8.86
C GLU A 234 18.58 13.29 9.19
N GLN A 235 19.58 13.49 8.33
CA GLN A 235 20.57 14.56 8.50
C GLN A 235 19.89 15.93 8.51
N THR A 236 18.96 16.16 7.58
CA THR A 236 18.20 17.42 7.49
C THR A 236 17.37 17.67 8.76
N LEU A 237 16.70 16.64 9.30
CA LEU A 237 15.97 16.73 10.55
C LEU A 237 16.86 17.08 11.74
N ARG A 238 18.04 16.45 11.84
CA ARG A 238 19.02 16.75 12.91
C ARG A 238 19.52 18.19 12.84
N SER A 239 19.86 18.68 11.65
CA SER A 239 20.30 20.07 11.46
C SER A 239 19.22 21.07 11.88
N ARG A 240 17.94 20.84 11.52
CA ARG A 240 16.83 21.71 11.94
C ARG A 240 16.64 21.75 13.46
N LYS A 241 16.78 20.62 14.14
CA LYS A 241 16.66 20.54 15.61
C LYS A 241 17.80 21.29 16.31
N VAL A 242 19.03 21.23 15.78
CA VAL A 242 20.17 21.97 16.33
C VAL A 242 19.98 23.48 16.15
N SER A 243 19.55 23.93 14.97
CA SER A 243 19.28 25.36 14.72
C SER A 243 18.19 25.92 15.63
N ALA A 244 17.07 25.20 15.78
CA ALA A 244 15.97 25.63 16.65
C ALA A 244 16.38 25.79 18.13
N ASN A 245 17.30 24.94 18.62
CA ASN A 245 17.80 25.04 19.98
C ASN A 245 18.74 26.25 20.18
N HIS A 246 19.51 26.64 19.16
CA HIS A 246 20.36 27.84 19.24
C HIS A 246 19.53 29.13 19.21
N ASP A 247 18.46 29.18 18.41
CA ASP A 247 17.58 30.35 18.35
C ASP A 247 16.82 30.55 19.68
N ALA A 248 16.40 29.47 20.33
CA ALA A 248 15.73 29.53 21.63
C ALA A 248 16.64 29.97 22.79
N GLN A 249 17.95 29.72 22.71
CA GLN A 249 18.91 30.15 23.75
C GLN A 249 19.26 31.64 23.64
N ASN A 250 19.23 32.21 22.43
CA ASN A 250 19.52 33.64 22.23
C ASN A 250 18.33 34.56 22.58
N SER A 251 17.10 34.03 22.64
CA SER A 251 15.92 34.84 23.02
C SER A 251 15.78 35.06 24.52
N ASP A 252 16.40 34.23 25.37
CA ASP A 252 16.30 34.34 26.83
C ASP A 252 17.31 35.34 27.44
N ASP A 253 18.34 35.73 26.70
CA ASP A 253 19.38 36.66 27.17
C ASP A 253 19.03 38.15 26.96
N ASP A 254 18.02 38.47 26.14
CA ASP A 254 17.61 39.86 25.85
C ASP A 254 16.54 40.42 26.81
N GLU A 255 15.97 39.62 27.72
CA GLU A 255 14.90 40.08 28.64
C GLU A 255 15.37 40.53 30.04
N LYS A 256 16.69 40.59 30.31
CA LYS A 256 17.25 40.91 31.64
C LYS A 256 17.84 42.32 31.81
N GLY A 257 17.50 43.28 30.96
CA GLY A 257 18.21 44.57 30.90
C GLY A 257 17.37 45.84 31.05
N CYS A 258 16.52 45.99 32.07
CA CYS A 258 15.98 47.29 32.49
C CYS A 258 15.67 47.32 33.99
N GLU A 259 16.68 47.61 34.82
CA GLU A 259 16.43 48.10 36.19
C GLU A 259 15.89 49.54 36.12
N PRO A 260 14.80 49.87 36.84
CA PRO A 260 14.33 51.24 36.94
C PRO A 260 15.27 52.04 37.84
N CYS A 261 15.99 53.01 37.28
CA CYS A 261 16.68 54.02 38.07
C CYS A 261 15.65 54.83 38.87
N THR A 262 15.76 54.81 40.19
CA THR A 262 15.06 55.71 41.13
C THR A 262 16.07 56.48 41.96
#